data_AF-A0A7S4HXG1-F1
#
_entry.id   AF-A0A7S4HXG1-F1
#
_cell.length_a   1.000
_cell.length_b   1.000
_cell.length_c   1.000
_cell.angle_alpha   90.00
_cell.angle_beta   90.00
_cell.angle_gamma   90.00
#
_symmetry.space_group_name_H-M   'P 1'
#
loop_
_entity.id
_entity.type
_entity.pdbx_description
1 polymer ?
#
loop_
_entity_poly.entity_id
_entity_poly.type
_entity_poly.pdbx_seq_one_letter_code
_entity_poly.pdbx_strand_id
1 'polypeptide(L)'
;GGTKILAVDDDGDGSDGDDNNHYLAVTDRTQNWMGPVIDLPVSCLEAGVEYDISVRLRIVKDDGASLSDCSSGIDAGRCPGLVLRTKDEDPLDPDGAVLTGYVGVGPRVRFTSDDVWRTYAYRYAFTEFQLNNPGLIERILFVNNPEAGVDVHLDDFSLTEHVPPPPPPALIGGVCVRDDFEYEHAEYHRLGRDNFGWYSDGGTASLSVEE
;
A
#
# COMPACT_ATOMS: atom_id res chain seq x y z
N GLY A 1 9.45 -24.28 17.10
CA GLY A 1 9.37 -23.70 15.75
C GLY A 1 9.46 -22.21 15.92
N GLY A 2 10.48 -21.59 15.32
CA GLY A 2 10.63 -20.13 15.30
C GLY A 2 10.42 -19.62 13.88
N THR A 3 9.95 -18.38 13.76
CA THR A 3 9.88 -17.66 12.48
C THR A 3 11.26 -17.56 11.87
N LYS A 4 11.36 -17.80 10.56
CA LYS A 4 12.59 -17.55 9.80
C LYS A 4 12.40 -16.28 8.96
N ILE A 5 13.45 -15.47 8.91
CA ILE A 5 13.55 -14.32 8.03
C ILE A 5 14.66 -14.64 7.06
N LEU A 6 14.33 -14.65 5.77
CA LEU A 6 15.26 -14.95 4.69
C LEU A 6 15.19 -13.80 3.69
N ALA A 7 16.36 -13.28 3.31
CA ALA A 7 16.46 -12.61 2.01
C ALA A 7 16.45 -13.73 0.97
N VAL A 8 15.47 -13.69 0.07
CA VAL A 8 15.31 -14.69 -0.98
C VAL A 8 15.70 -14.05 -2.30
N ASP A 9 16.65 -14.68 -2.98
CA ASP A 9 16.96 -14.42 -4.37
C ASP A 9 16.02 -15.34 -5.17
N ASP A 10 15.08 -14.76 -5.90
CA ASP A 10 14.18 -15.55 -6.73
C ASP A 10 14.87 -15.84 -8.06
N ASP A 11 15.34 -17.08 -8.17
CA ASP A 11 16.17 -17.62 -9.25
C ASP A 11 15.46 -17.69 -10.63
N GLY A 12 14.26 -17.09 -10.77
CA GLY A 12 13.75 -16.63 -12.04
C GLY A 12 13.05 -17.69 -12.90
N ASP A 13 11.86 -18.13 -12.47
CA ASP A 13 10.94 -18.88 -13.35
C ASP A 13 9.58 -18.20 -13.61
N GLY A 14 9.31 -17.01 -13.05
CA GLY A 14 8.06 -16.27 -13.27
C GLY A 14 8.27 -14.78 -13.54
N SER A 15 8.38 -14.40 -14.81
CA SER A 15 8.69 -13.04 -15.27
C SER A 15 7.74 -11.95 -14.77
N ASP A 16 8.15 -11.16 -13.78
CA ASP A 16 7.60 -9.82 -13.51
C ASP A 16 8.47 -8.69 -14.09
N GLY A 17 9.59 -9.02 -14.75
CA GLY A 17 10.32 -8.10 -15.63
C GLY A 17 11.22 -7.09 -14.92
N ASP A 18 11.42 -7.26 -13.61
CA ASP A 18 12.41 -6.50 -12.83
C ASP A 18 13.62 -7.40 -12.54
N ASP A 19 14.79 -7.02 -13.05
CA ASP A 19 16.02 -7.84 -13.08
C ASP A 19 16.69 -8.04 -11.69
N ASN A 20 16.05 -7.62 -10.60
CA ASN A 20 16.56 -7.73 -9.22
C ASN A 20 15.52 -8.40 -8.32
N ASN A 21 15.31 -9.69 -8.53
CA ASN A 21 14.25 -10.50 -7.94
C ASN A 21 14.52 -10.85 -6.46
N HIS A 22 14.88 -9.88 -5.64
CA HIS A 22 15.18 -10.08 -4.22
C HIS A 22 14.02 -9.61 -3.37
N TYR A 23 13.48 -10.48 -2.54
CA TYR A 23 12.43 -10.10 -1.59
C TYR A 23 12.72 -10.60 -0.19
N LEU A 24 12.06 -9.96 0.79
CA LEU A 24 12.08 -10.39 2.17
C LEU A 24 10.98 -11.44 2.40
N ALA A 25 11.36 -12.65 2.78
CA ALA A 25 10.42 -13.72 3.12
C ALA A 25 10.37 -13.95 4.63
N VAL A 26 9.15 -14.02 5.17
CA VAL A 26 8.89 -14.43 6.55
C VAL A 26 8.09 -15.71 6.54
N THR A 27 8.78 -16.81 6.85
CA THR A 27 8.25 -18.16 6.74
C THR A 27 8.14 -18.87 8.09
N ASP A 28 7.57 -20.08 8.09
CA ASP A 28 7.39 -20.91 9.29
C ASP A 28 6.60 -20.17 10.39
N ARG A 29 5.63 -19.34 9.99
CA ARG A 29 4.83 -18.51 10.91
C ARG A 29 3.91 -19.40 11.75
N THR A 30 4.08 -19.37 13.07
CA THR A 30 3.24 -20.16 13.99
C THR A 30 2.09 -19.35 14.60
N GLN A 31 2.11 -18.03 14.45
CA GLN A 31 1.10 -17.11 15.00
C GLN A 31 0.86 -15.95 14.03
N ASN A 32 -0.34 -15.38 14.06
CA ASN A 32 -0.78 -14.35 13.10
C ASN A 32 -0.13 -12.97 13.29
N TRP A 33 0.55 -12.75 14.41
CA TRP A 33 1.31 -11.54 14.70
C TRP A 33 2.78 -11.63 14.30
N MET A 34 3.26 -12.81 13.89
CA MET A 34 4.59 -12.95 13.29
C MET A 34 4.55 -12.31 11.90
N GLY A 35 5.60 -11.61 11.50
CA GLY A 35 5.65 -10.91 10.21
C GLY A 35 6.91 -10.08 10.06
N PRO A 36 7.17 -9.55 8.85
CA PRO A 36 8.31 -8.67 8.61
C PRO A 36 8.16 -7.38 9.41
N VAL A 37 9.28 -6.89 9.93
CA VAL A 37 9.39 -5.68 10.75
C VAL A 37 10.30 -4.68 10.04
N ILE A 38 9.88 -3.43 10.03
CA ILE A 38 10.58 -2.29 9.44
C ILE A 38 10.75 -1.25 10.54
N ASP A 39 12.00 -0.90 10.84
CA ASP A 39 12.32 0.20 11.75
C ASP A 39 11.97 1.53 11.09
N LEU A 40 11.23 2.38 11.79
CA LEU A 40 10.86 3.70 11.27
C LEU A 40 12.01 4.70 11.47
N PRO A 41 12.45 5.42 10.42
CA PRO A 41 13.46 6.46 10.53
C PRO A 41 12.85 7.75 11.12
N VAL A 42 12.52 7.72 12.41
CA VAL A 42 11.74 8.81 13.06
C VAL A 42 12.39 10.18 13.02
N SER A 43 13.71 10.27 12.85
CA SER A 43 14.40 11.55 12.66
C SER A 43 14.08 12.22 11.31
N CYS A 44 13.50 11.47 10.36
CA CYS A 44 13.13 11.95 9.03
C CYS A 44 11.61 12.12 8.89
N LEU A 45 10.85 11.93 9.98
CA LEU A 45 9.39 12.02 9.98
C LEU A 45 8.93 13.18 10.85
N GLU A 46 7.90 13.87 10.39
CA GLU A 46 7.26 14.99 11.08
C GLU A 46 5.82 14.65 11.43
N ALA A 47 5.42 14.97 12.66
CA ALA A 47 4.06 14.72 13.12
C ALA A 47 3.06 15.62 12.38
N GLY A 48 1.93 15.04 11.95
CA GLY A 48 0.89 15.74 11.20
C GLY A 48 1.18 15.89 9.70
N VAL A 49 2.39 15.60 9.24
CA VAL A 49 2.72 15.52 7.81
C VAL A 49 2.20 14.22 7.22
N GLU A 50 1.59 14.28 6.04
CA GLU A 50 1.13 13.10 5.30
C GLU A 50 2.29 12.44 4.57
N TYR A 51 2.36 11.11 4.63
CA TYR A 51 3.34 10.30 3.91
C TYR A 51 2.60 9.29 3.03
N ASP A 52 3.06 9.13 1.79
CA ASP A 52 2.66 8.02 0.93
C ASP A 52 3.51 6.79 1.31
N ILE A 53 2.82 5.74 1.78
CA ILE A 53 3.41 4.46 2.16
C ILE A 53 3.06 3.45 1.09
N SER A 54 4.06 2.79 0.51
CA SER A 54 3.86 1.72 -0.48
C SER A 54 4.69 0.49 -0.12
N VAL A 55 4.15 -0.69 -0.39
CA VAL A 55 4.87 -1.96 -0.26
C VAL A 55 4.20 -3.02 -1.14
N ARG A 56 4.99 -3.84 -1.83
CA ARG A 56 4.49 -5.05 -2.50
C ARG A 56 4.45 -6.19 -1.50
N LEU A 57 3.32 -6.87 -1.45
CA LEU A 57 3.07 -8.00 -0.58
C LEU A 57 2.64 -9.20 -1.40
N ARG A 58 3.17 -10.37 -1.06
CA ARG A 58 2.70 -11.67 -1.54
C ARG A 58 2.52 -12.58 -0.33
N ILE A 59 1.43 -13.35 -0.32
CA ILE A 59 1.20 -14.36 0.72
C ILE A 59 1.22 -15.75 0.08
N VAL A 60 1.83 -16.72 0.75
CA VAL A 60 1.98 -18.08 0.23
C VAL A 60 1.57 -19.06 1.32
N LYS A 61 0.74 -20.03 0.99
CA LYS A 61 0.33 -21.10 1.91
C LYS A 61 0.98 -22.40 1.48
N ASP A 62 1.84 -22.95 2.32
CA ASP A 62 2.70 -24.10 1.99
C ASP A 62 1.95 -25.46 1.91
N ASP A 63 0.63 -25.46 2.11
CA ASP A 63 -0.15 -26.71 1.99
C ASP A 63 -0.47 -27.09 0.53
N GLY A 64 -0.26 -26.18 -0.42
CA GLY A 64 -0.45 -26.37 -1.87
C GLY A 64 -1.86 -26.78 -2.30
N ALA A 65 -2.83 -26.81 -1.38
CA ALA A 65 -4.14 -27.41 -1.59
C ALA A 65 -5.29 -26.48 -1.21
N SER A 66 -5.04 -25.49 -0.35
CA SER A 66 -6.06 -24.54 0.09
C SER A 66 -5.60 -23.10 -0.06
N LEU A 67 -6.57 -22.21 -0.27
CA LEU A 67 -6.32 -20.77 -0.19
C LEU A 67 -6.19 -20.35 1.29
N SER A 68 -5.47 -19.27 1.53
CA SER A 68 -5.49 -18.56 2.79
C SER A 68 -6.89 -18.04 3.14
N ASP A 69 -7.14 -17.77 4.42
CA ASP A 69 -8.39 -17.14 4.90
C ASP A 69 -8.62 -15.77 4.25
N CYS A 70 -7.53 -15.07 3.91
CA CYS A 70 -7.58 -13.83 3.16
C CYS A 70 -8.03 -14.03 1.71
N SER A 71 -7.35 -14.93 0.97
CA SER A 71 -7.61 -15.14 -0.46
C SER A 71 -8.92 -15.86 -0.74
N SER A 72 -9.37 -16.71 0.18
CA SER A 72 -10.69 -17.36 0.11
C SER A 72 -11.85 -16.39 0.37
N GLY A 73 -11.57 -15.19 0.88
CA GLY A 73 -12.57 -14.20 1.25
C GLY A 73 -13.40 -14.56 2.48
N ILE A 74 -13.02 -15.62 3.22
CA ILE A 74 -13.71 -16.08 4.42
C ILE A 74 -13.60 -15.04 5.54
N ASP A 75 -12.42 -14.44 5.71
CA ASP A 75 -12.20 -13.42 6.74
C ASP A 75 -11.27 -12.31 6.23
N ALA A 76 -11.85 -11.16 5.85
CA ALA A 76 -11.07 -9.98 5.50
C ALA A 76 -10.21 -9.45 6.68
N GLY A 77 -10.53 -9.84 7.92
CA GLY A 77 -9.73 -9.63 9.12
C GLY A 77 -8.51 -10.54 9.25
N ARG A 78 -8.27 -11.46 8.30
CA ARG A 78 -7.02 -12.22 8.16
C ARG A 78 -6.10 -11.70 7.08
N CYS A 79 -6.56 -10.73 6.29
CA CYS A 79 -5.73 -10.14 5.26
C CYS A 79 -4.56 -9.30 5.82
N PRO A 80 -3.39 -9.32 5.15
CA PRO A 80 -2.25 -8.48 5.51
C PRO A 80 -2.63 -7.02 5.69
N GLY A 81 -2.16 -6.41 6.76
CA GLY A 81 -2.22 -4.96 6.97
C GLY A 81 -0.90 -4.46 7.54
N LEU A 82 -0.60 -3.18 7.32
CA LEU A 82 0.48 -2.50 8.01
C LEU A 82 -0.01 -2.03 9.38
N VAL A 83 0.77 -2.30 10.41
CA VAL A 83 0.50 -1.85 11.77
C VAL A 83 1.74 -1.18 12.32
N LEU A 84 1.54 -0.03 12.93
CA LEU A 84 2.53 0.63 13.76
C LEU A 84 2.48 0.03 15.16
N ARG A 85 3.59 -0.55 15.60
CA ARG A 85 3.81 -0.95 16.99
C ARG A 85 4.69 0.07 17.68
N THR A 86 4.28 0.47 18.86
CA THR A 86 5.10 1.30 19.75
C THR A 86 5.36 0.56 21.05
N LYS A 87 6.57 0.71 21.59
CA LYS A 87 6.91 0.27 22.97
C LYS A 87 7.45 1.44 23.75
N ASP A 88 7.06 1.50 25.02
CA ASP A 88 7.55 2.46 26.00
C ASP A 88 8.54 1.77 26.95
N GLU A 89 9.44 2.53 27.53
CA GLU A 89 10.31 2.06 28.61
C GLU A 89 9.44 1.82 29.85
N ASP A 90 9.52 0.65 30.49
CA ASP A 90 8.86 0.48 31.79
C ASP A 90 9.68 1.27 32.84
N PRO A 91 9.12 2.30 33.48
CA PRO A 91 9.85 3.04 34.51
C PRO A 91 10.18 2.16 35.73
N LEU A 92 9.54 1.01 35.90
CA LEU A 92 9.80 0.04 36.97
C LEU A 92 10.75 -1.08 36.56
N ASP A 93 10.97 -1.27 35.25
CA ASP A 93 11.85 -2.28 34.69
C ASP A 93 12.55 -1.70 33.45
N PRO A 94 13.72 -1.05 33.59
CA PRO A 94 14.40 -0.44 32.45
C PRO A 94 14.82 -1.45 31.37
N ASP A 95 14.86 -2.75 31.72
CA ASP A 95 15.08 -3.84 30.76
C ASP A 95 13.75 -4.40 30.21
N GLY A 96 12.62 -4.06 30.82
CA GLY A 96 11.26 -4.41 30.45
C GLY A 96 10.63 -3.35 29.55
N ALA A 97 10.50 -3.65 28.26
CA ALA A 97 9.71 -2.80 27.37
C ALA A 97 8.21 -3.10 27.55
N VAL A 98 7.39 -2.08 27.86
CA VAL A 98 5.92 -2.24 27.85
C VAL A 98 5.41 -1.98 26.44
N LEU A 99 4.67 -2.94 25.88
CA LEU A 99 3.92 -2.73 24.64
C LEU A 99 2.86 -1.65 24.88
N THR A 100 3.05 -0.47 24.30
CA THR A 100 2.16 0.67 24.51
C THR A 100 1.03 0.77 23.48
N GLY A 101 1.22 0.26 22.27
CA GLY A 101 0.17 0.38 21.26
C GLY A 101 0.36 -0.40 19.98
N TYR A 102 -0.78 -0.67 19.34
CA TYR A 102 -0.90 -1.16 17.97
C TYR A 102 -1.88 -0.26 17.23
N VAL A 103 -1.43 0.39 16.16
CA VAL A 103 -2.27 1.25 15.35
C VAL A 103 -2.24 0.77 13.91
N GLY A 104 -3.42 0.49 13.34
CA GLY A 104 -3.53 0.17 11.92
C GLY A 104 -3.12 1.37 11.06
N VAL A 105 -2.19 1.12 10.14
CA VAL A 105 -1.83 2.06 9.08
C VAL A 105 -2.65 1.63 7.88
N GLY A 106 -3.69 2.38 7.55
CA GLY A 106 -4.56 2.13 6.40
C GLY A 106 -5.40 0.83 6.42
N PRO A 107 -6.06 0.53 5.30
CA PRO A 107 -6.87 -0.69 5.15
C PRO A 107 -5.99 -1.92 4.95
N ARG A 108 -6.58 -3.11 5.10
CA ARG A 108 -5.91 -4.38 4.80
C ARG A 108 -5.93 -4.66 3.29
N VAL A 109 -4.86 -5.28 2.77
CA VAL A 109 -4.77 -5.70 1.36
C VAL A 109 -5.57 -6.96 1.15
N ARG A 110 -6.58 -6.90 0.28
CA ARG A 110 -7.32 -8.09 -0.11
C ARG A 110 -6.60 -8.83 -1.22
N PHE A 111 -6.50 -10.15 -1.07
CA PHE A 111 -5.99 -11.04 -2.09
C PHE A 111 -7.18 -11.80 -2.70
N THR A 112 -7.10 -12.06 -4.01
CA THR A 112 -8.06 -12.89 -4.75
C THR A 112 -7.54 -14.31 -4.96
N SER A 113 -6.25 -14.52 -4.68
CA SER A 113 -5.48 -15.74 -4.82
C SER A 113 -4.21 -15.57 -4.00
N ASP A 114 -3.70 -16.67 -3.45
CA ASP A 114 -2.35 -16.70 -2.88
C ASP A 114 -1.31 -16.62 -4.02
N ASP A 115 -0.06 -16.39 -3.65
CA ASP A 115 1.10 -16.34 -4.54
C ASP A 115 1.00 -15.30 -5.68
N VAL A 116 0.27 -14.21 -5.42
CA VAL A 116 0.19 -13.06 -6.32
C VAL A 116 0.67 -11.81 -5.61
N TRP A 117 1.62 -11.10 -6.22
CA TRP A 117 2.05 -9.79 -5.72
C TRP A 117 0.92 -8.76 -5.78
N ARG A 118 0.73 -8.03 -4.68
CA ARG A 118 -0.22 -6.93 -4.56
C ARG A 118 0.45 -5.72 -3.91
N THR A 119 0.23 -4.55 -4.48
CA THR A 119 0.69 -3.29 -3.89
C THR A 119 -0.27 -2.85 -2.79
N TYR A 120 0.22 -2.75 -1.57
CA TYR A 120 -0.36 -1.91 -0.54
C TYR A 120 0.09 -0.47 -0.82
N ALA A 121 -0.84 0.48 -0.93
CA ALA A 121 -0.52 1.90 -1.00
C ALA A 121 -1.53 2.68 -0.16
N TYR A 122 -1.04 3.49 0.77
CA TYR A 122 -1.90 4.30 1.63
C TYR A 122 -1.19 5.57 2.09
N ARG A 123 -1.96 6.65 2.24
CA ARG A 123 -1.47 7.91 2.77
C ARG A 123 -1.75 8.01 4.26
N TYR A 124 -0.72 8.26 5.06
CA TYR A 124 -0.81 8.24 6.51
C TYR A 124 -0.09 9.45 7.12
N ALA A 125 -0.74 10.09 8.11
CA ALA A 125 -0.11 11.12 8.92
C ALA A 125 0.15 10.58 10.34
N PHE A 126 1.42 10.57 10.74
CA PHE A 126 1.80 10.14 12.08
C PHE A 126 1.43 11.21 13.11
N THR A 127 1.04 10.80 14.31
CA THR A 127 0.71 11.71 15.42
C THR A 127 1.95 12.09 16.22
N GLU A 128 1.86 13.21 16.94
CA GLU A 128 2.88 13.66 17.89
C GLU A 128 3.24 12.57 18.91
N PHE A 129 2.22 11.86 19.42
CA PHE A 129 2.42 10.77 20.37
C PHE A 129 3.21 9.60 19.78
N GLN A 130 3.01 9.28 18.50
CA GLN A 130 3.69 8.16 17.83
C GLN A 130 5.16 8.48 17.52
N LEU A 131 5.48 9.71 17.13
CA LEU A 131 6.84 10.09 16.75
C LEU A 131 7.64 10.67 17.91
N ASN A 132 7.08 11.63 18.64
CA ASN A 132 7.83 12.52 19.53
C ASN A 132 7.68 12.20 21.01
N ASN A 133 6.97 11.11 21.39
CA ASN A 133 6.93 10.69 22.79
C ASN A 133 8.30 10.14 23.22
N PRO A 134 9.00 10.82 24.16
CA PRO A 134 10.36 10.42 24.55
C PRO A 134 10.40 9.10 25.33
N GLY A 135 9.29 8.63 25.89
CA GLY A 135 9.22 7.31 26.54
C GLY A 135 9.22 6.16 25.53
N LEU A 136 8.82 6.42 24.28
CA LEU A 136 8.82 5.36 23.28
C LEU A 136 10.25 5.00 22.86
N ILE A 137 10.64 3.75 23.14
CA ILE A 137 11.94 3.16 22.80
C ILE A 137 11.91 2.34 21.51
N GLU A 138 10.73 1.98 21.03
CA GLU A 138 10.57 1.23 19.77
C GLU A 138 9.40 1.79 18.95
N ARG A 139 9.64 1.98 17.65
CA ARG A 139 8.63 2.39 16.67
C ARG A 139 8.88 1.61 15.39
N ILE A 140 8.04 0.63 15.14
CA ILE A 140 8.18 -0.24 13.97
C ILE A 140 6.88 -0.31 13.18
N LEU A 141 7.01 -0.36 11.86
CA LEU A 141 5.96 -0.88 11.01
C LEU A 141 6.14 -2.38 10.85
N PHE A 142 5.05 -3.13 10.88
CA PHE A 142 5.12 -4.55 10.58
C PHE A 142 3.86 -5.00 9.85
N VAL A 143 4.02 -6.03 9.01
CA VAL A 143 2.89 -6.66 8.33
C VAL A 143 2.31 -7.73 9.24
N ASN A 144 1.00 -7.68 9.49
CA ASN A 144 0.34 -8.62 10.39
C ASN A 144 -1.01 -9.11 9.87
N ASN A 145 -1.54 -10.11 10.60
CA ASN A 145 -2.87 -10.74 10.48
C ASN A 145 -3.02 -12.03 9.66
N PRO A 146 -2.22 -12.34 8.62
CA PRO A 146 -2.30 -13.64 7.97
C PRO A 146 -2.22 -14.74 9.01
N GLU A 147 -3.06 -15.75 8.87
CA GLU A 147 -3.14 -16.88 9.80
C GLU A 147 -1.79 -17.60 9.93
N ALA A 148 -1.67 -18.43 10.96
CA ALA A 148 -0.48 -19.27 11.12
C ALA A 148 -0.34 -20.21 9.91
N GLY A 149 0.90 -20.47 9.49
CA GLY A 149 1.22 -21.30 8.33
C GLY A 149 1.14 -20.60 6.97
N VAL A 150 0.71 -19.34 6.92
CA VAL A 150 0.81 -18.51 5.71
C VAL A 150 2.10 -17.71 5.78
N ASP A 151 2.96 -17.84 4.79
CA ASP A 151 4.18 -17.07 4.62
C ASP A 151 3.87 -15.68 4.07
N VAL A 152 4.67 -14.70 4.45
CA VAL A 152 4.51 -13.30 4.05
C VAL A 152 5.78 -12.82 3.38
N HIS A 153 5.67 -12.44 2.12
CA HIS A 153 6.76 -11.88 1.32
C HIS A 153 6.54 -10.38 1.14
N LEU A 154 7.62 -9.62 1.20
CA LEU A 154 7.63 -8.18 1.15
C LEU A 154 8.70 -7.71 0.17
N ASP A 155 8.34 -6.74 -0.67
CA ASP A 155 9.25 -6.10 -1.61
C ASP A 155 8.86 -4.63 -1.84
N ASP A 156 9.75 -3.85 -2.45
CA ASP A 156 9.52 -2.46 -2.89
C ASP A 156 8.90 -1.56 -1.80
N PHE A 157 9.39 -1.66 -0.56
CA PHE A 157 8.92 -0.78 0.51
C PHE A 157 9.39 0.66 0.27
N SER A 158 8.45 1.61 0.30
CA SER A 158 8.73 3.03 0.26
C SER A 158 7.88 3.82 1.26
N LEU A 159 8.49 4.87 1.79
CA LEU A 159 7.89 5.84 2.70
C LEU A 159 8.39 7.21 2.27
N THR A 160 7.51 7.98 1.63
CA THR A 160 7.86 9.30 1.08
C THR A 160 6.87 10.35 1.57
N GLU A 161 7.36 11.54 1.89
CA GLU A 161 6.49 12.67 2.22
C GLU A 161 5.51 12.94 1.07
N HIS A 162 4.23 13.10 1.39
CA HIS A 162 3.22 13.42 0.41
C HIS A 162 3.29 14.91 0.07
N VAL A 163 3.68 15.21 -1.16
CA VAL A 163 3.65 16.57 -1.69
C VAL A 163 2.33 16.76 -2.44
N PRO A 164 1.38 17.57 -1.92
CA PRO A 164 0.14 17.82 -2.64
C PRO A 164 0.44 18.51 -3.97
N PRO A 165 -0.35 18.23 -5.03
CA PRO A 165 -0.16 18.93 -6.29
C PRO A 165 -0.29 20.45 -6.07
N PRO A 166 0.52 21.27 -6.75
CA PRO A 166 0.40 22.71 -6.64
C PRO A 166 -1.04 23.13 -6.94
N PRO A 167 -1.61 24.10 -6.20
CA PRO A 167 -2.95 24.57 -6.48
C PRO A 167 -3.02 25.01 -7.95
N PRO A 168 -4.14 24.74 -8.66
CA PRO A 168 -4.32 25.24 -10.01
C PRO A 168 -4.03 26.74 -10.04
N PRO A 169 -3.45 27.28 -11.13
CA PRO A 169 -3.27 28.71 -11.27
C PRO A 169 -4.60 29.39 -10.95
N ALA A 170 -4.60 30.30 -9.98
CA ALA A 170 -5.79 31.08 -9.69
C ALA A 170 -6.24 31.69 -11.02
N LEU A 171 -7.50 31.49 -11.41
CA LEU A 171 -8.07 32.19 -12.54
C LEU A 171 -8.05 33.68 -12.16
N ILE A 172 -6.97 34.37 -12.51
CA ILE A 172 -6.82 35.80 -12.30
C ILE A 172 -7.87 36.44 -13.20
N GLY A 173 -9.02 36.78 -12.59
CA GLY A 173 -10.04 37.66 -13.14
C GLY A 173 -10.16 37.62 -14.66
N GLY A 174 -10.64 36.49 -15.18
CA GLY A 174 -11.18 36.46 -16.54
C GLY A 174 -12.35 37.44 -16.58
N VAL A 175 -12.10 38.63 -17.13
CA VAL A 175 -13.13 39.43 -17.78
C VAL A 175 -13.87 38.49 -18.70
N CYS A 176 -15.20 38.38 -18.54
CA CYS A 176 -16.05 37.71 -19.50
C CYS A 176 -15.94 38.46 -20.83
N VAL A 177 -14.97 38.10 -21.66
CA VAL A 177 -15.05 38.40 -23.08
C VAL A 177 -16.00 37.34 -23.63
N ARG A 178 -17.24 37.76 -23.91
CA ARG A 178 -18.09 37.03 -24.83
C ARG A 178 -17.37 37.05 -26.17
N ASP A 179 -16.61 36.00 -26.46
CA ASP A 179 -16.26 35.72 -27.84
C ASP A 179 -17.50 35.09 -28.49
N ASP A 180 -18.10 35.89 -29.35
CA ASP A 180 -19.10 35.49 -30.31
C ASP A 180 -18.49 34.41 -31.22
N PHE A 181 -18.59 33.14 -30.82
CA PHE A 181 -18.33 32.03 -31.73
C PHE A 181 -19.54 31.92 -32.67
N GLU A 182 -19.42 32.56 -33.83
CA GLU A 182 -20.23 32.26 -35.00
C GLU A 182 -20.13 30.76 -35.32
N TYR A 183 -21.27 30.08 -35.18
CA TYR A 183 -21.45 28.70 -35.60
C TYR A 183 -21.69 28.68 -37.12
N GLU A 184 -20.61 28.64 -37.92
CA GLU A 184 -20.76 28.37 -39.35
C GLU A 184 -21.03 26.87 -39.57
N HIS A 185 -22.27 26.60 -39.99
CA HIS A 185 -22.73 25.50 -40.85
C HIS A 185 -21.89 24.22 -40.90
N ALA A 186 -22.36 23.17 -40.21
CA ALA A 186 -22.16 21.80 -40.64
C ALA A 186 -23.46 21.26 -41.24
N GLU A 187 -23.37 20.85 -42.50
CA GLU A 187 -24.47 20.36 -43.32
C GLU A 187 -25.12 19.08 -42.76
N TYR A 188 -26.43 19.04 -42.95
CA TYR A 188 -27.35 18.03 -42.43
C TYR A 188 -27.54 16.91 -43.48
N HIS A 189 -26.80 15.80 -43.37
CA HIS A 189 -27.15 14.59 -44.13
C HIS A 189 -28.16 13.73 -43.35
N ARG A 190 -29.35 13.57 -43.94
CA ARG A 190 -30.48 12.80 -43.44
C ARG A 190 -30.18 11.30 -43.28
N LEU A 191 -30.39 10.83 -42.04
CA LEU A 191 -31.30 9.75 -41.62
C LEU A 191 -31.24 8.42 -42.39
N GLY A 192 -30.51 7.46 -41.81
CA GLY A 192 -30.90 6.05 -41.73
C GLY A 192 -31.23 5.70 -40.27
N ARG A 193 -32.54 5.63 -39.97
CA ARG A 193 -33.17 4.99 -38.81
C ARG A 193 -32.83 3.48 -38.91
N ASP A 194 -32.28 2.79 -37.92
CA ASP A 194 -32.95 2.32 -36.71
C ASP A 194 -31.94 1.81 -35.64
N ASN A 195 -32.43 1.81 -34.40
CA ASN A 195 -31.95 1.20 -33.16
C ASN A 195 -30.91 1.93 -32.28
N PHE A 196 -31.53 2.67 -31.35
CA PHE A 196 -31.08 3.06 -30.02
C PHE A 196 -30.38 1.95 -29.23
N GLY A 197 -29.32 2.35 -28.51
CA GLY A 197 -28.73 1.60 -27.41
C GLY A 197 -27.28 2.01 -27.11
N TRP A 198 -27.10 3.22 -26.59
CA TRP A 198 -25.91 3.90 -26.01
C TRP A 198 -24.52 3.21 -26.05
N TYR A 199 -23.58 3.94 -26.71
CA TYR A 199 -22.13 4.13 -26.46
C TYR A 199 -21.70 3.85 -25.00
N SER A 200 -20.59 3.16 -24.67
CA SER A 200 -19.15 3.32 -25.07
C SER A 200 -18.57 4.68 -24.61
N ASP A 201 -17.33 4.88 -24.19
CA ASP A 201 -16.01 4.26 -24.38
C ASP A 201 -15.16 4.60 -23.12
N GLY A 202 -14.08 3.93 -22.73
CA GLY A 202 -12.90 3.56 -23.52
C GLY A 202 -11.81 4.63 -23.33
N GLY A 203 -10.61 4.22 -22.90
CA GLY A 203 -9.46 5.13 -22.82
C GLY A 203 -8.32 4.65 -21.92
N THR A 204 -7.40 3.89 -22.50
CA THR A 204 -6.04 3.68 -21.98
C THR A 204 -5.20 4.94 -22.18
N ALA A 205 -4.32 5.24 -21.23
CA ALA A 205 -3.18 6.14 -21.42
C ALA A 205 -1.95 5.54 -20.73
N SER A 206 -0.90 5.35 -21.52
CA SER A 206 0.46 5.04 -21.09
C SER A 206 1.30 6.32 -21.14
N LEU A 207 2.19 6.51 -20.16
CA LEU A 207 3.20 7.57 -20.17
C LEU A 207 4.58 6.91 -20.04
N SER A 208 5.44 7.16 -21.03
CA SER A 208 6.83 6.72 -21.07
C SER A 208 7.76 7.77 -20.44
N VAL A 209 8.82 7.27 -19.80
CA VAL A 209 9.95 8.01 -19.23
C VAL A 209 10.94 8.37 -20.34
N GLU A 210 11.54 9.58 -20.28
CA GLU A 210 12.90 9.83 -20.79
C GLU A 210 13.67 10.75 -19.82
N GLU A 211 14.86 10.25 -19.47
CA GLU A 211 16.04 10.76 -18.72
C GLU A 211 15.88 11.62 -17.45
#